data_AF-A0A4Q7P715-F1
#
_entry.id   AF-A0A4Q7P715-F1
#
_cell.length_a   1.000
_cell.length_b   1.000
_cell.length_c   1.000
_cell.angle_alpha   90.00
_cell.angle_beta   90.00
_cell.angle_gamma   90.00
#
_symmetry.space_group_name_H-M   'P 1'
#
loop_
_entity.id
_entity.type
_entity.pdbx_description
1 polymer ?
#
loop_
_entity_poly.entity_id
_entity_poly.type
_entity_poly.pdbx_seq_one_letter_code
_entity_poly.pdbx_strand_id
1 'polypeptide(L)'
;MDEQLISSILLLLVFSMIWLVKRWLVMIKRKRRRVYYRNVYLKSEDWQRKRFVVLKRDNWRCVYSNARATEVHHKKYAKRNIGKEPINWLVSVCRTCHDSLHQ
;
A
#
# COMPACT_ATOMS: atom_id res chain seq x y z
N MET A 1 -41.40 -28.66 5.34
CA MET A 1 -40.26 -27.76 5.58
C MET A 1 -40.81 -26.54 6.28
N ASP A 2 -40.36 -26.25 7.50
CA ASP A 2 -40.91 -25.19 8.34
C ASP A 2 -40.63 -23.81 7.73
N GLU A 3 -41.63 -22.92 7.70
CA GLU A 3 -41.49 -21.53 7.24
C GLU A 3 -40.38 -20.80 7.99
N GLN A 4 -40.18 -21.11 9.28
CA GLN A 4 -39.11 -20.55 10.10
C GLN A 4 -37.72 -20.99 9.61
N LEU A 5 -37.59 -22.23 9.14
CA LEU A 5 -36.34 -22.76 8.58
C LEU A 5 -36.04 -22.08 7.23
N ILE A 6 -37.05 -21.90 6.38
CA ILE A 6 -36.91 -21.22 5.08
C ILE A 6 -36.48 -19.75 5.28
N SER A 7 -37.16 -19.03 6.17
CA SER A 7 -36.84 -17.64 6.51
C SER A 7 -35.40 -17.50 7.02
N SER A 8 -34.98 -18.41 7.92
CA SER A 8 -33.62 -18.43 8.47
C SER A 8 -32.55 -18.68 7.39
N ILE A 9 -32.80 -19.60 6.46
CA ILE A 9 -31.90 -19.87 5.32
C ILE A 9 -31.78 -18.63 4.43
N LEU A 10 -32.90 -17.99 4.08
CA LEU A 10 -32.89 -16.78 3.26
C LEU A 10 -32.09 -15.65 3.91
N LEU A 11 -32.24 -15.44 5.22
CA LEU A 11 -31.47 -14.43 5.96
C LEU A 11 -29.96 -14.73 5.93
N LEU A 12 -29.56 -15.99 6.10
CA LEU A 12 -28.16 -16.40 6.01
C LEU A 12 -27.58 -16.18 4.61
N LEU A 13 -28.36 -16.50 3.56
CA LEU A 13 -27.97 -16.26 2.17
C LEU A 13 -27.81 -14.77 1.88
N VAL A 14 -28.73 -13.92 2.34
CA VAL A 14 -28.65 -12.47 2.20
C VAL A 14 -27.43 -11.91 2.93
N PHE A 15 -27.19 -12.33 4.17
CA PHE A 15 -26.01 -11.89 4.94
C PHE A 15 -24.70 -12.31 4.26
N SER A 16 -24.63 -13.56 3.79
CA SER A 16 -23.50 -14.09 3.01
C SER A 16 -23.28 -13.27 1.73
N MET A 17 -24.35 -12.97 0.99
CA MET A 17 -24.29 -12.15 -0.23
C MET A 17 -23.75 -10.75 0.07
N ILE A 18 -24.26 -10.08 1.11
CA ILE A 18 -23.77 -8.76 1.55
C ILE A 18 -22.28 -8.83 1.90
N TRP A 19 -21.85 -9.88 2.60
CA TRP A 19 -20.45 -10.08 2.96
C TRP A 19 -19.57 -10.28 1.72
N LEU A 20 -20.00 -11.09 0.75
CA LEU A 20 -19.30 -11.32 -0.52
C LEU A 20 -19.19 -10.04 -1.34
N VAL A 21 -20.26 -9.26 -1.46
CA VAL A 21 -20.27 -7.96 -2.16
C VAL A 21 -19.32 -6.98 -1.48
N LYS A 22 -19.39 -6.83 -0.15
CA LYS A 22 -18.45 -5.98 0.61
C LYS A 22 -17.00 -6.40 0.37
N ARG A 23 -16.72 -7.70 0.42
CA ARG A 23 -15.37 -8.24 0.16
C ARG A 23 -14.91 -7.91 -1.26
N TRP A 24 -15.77 -8.07 -2.26
CA TRP A 24 -15.48 -7.74 -3.67
C TRP A 24 -15.20 -6.24 -3.87
N LEU A 25 -16.03 -5.36 -3.29
CA LEU A 25 -15.83 -3.91 -3.35
C LEU A 25 -14.49 -3.48 -2.74
N VAL A 26 -14.10 -4.08 -1.60
CA VAL A 26 -12.79 -3.85 -0.98
C VAL A 26 -11.66 -4.29 -1.91
N MET A 27 -11.80 -5.44 -2.58
CA MET A 27 -10.79 -5.91 -3.55
C MET A 27 -10.64 -4.95 -4.73
N ILE A 28 -11.75 -4.48 -5.32
CA ILE A 28 -11.71 -3.48 -6.41
C ILE A 28 -11.00 -2.21 -5.96
N LYS A 29 -11.35 -1.69 -4.78
CA LYS A 29 -10.72 -0.48 -4.22
C LYS A 29 -9.21 -0.68 -4.00
N ARG A 30 -8.79 -1.86 -3.51
CA ARG A 30 -7.37 -2.22 -3.36
C ARG A 30 -6.66 -2.28 -4.70
N LYS A 31 -7.27 -2.88 -5.74
CA LYS A 31 -6.71 -2.94 -7.10
C LYS A 31 -6.54 -1.54 -7.69
N ARG A 32 -7.60 -0.72 -7.66
CA ARG A 32 -7.55 0.67 -8.15
C ARG A 32 -6.48 1.49 -7.43
N ARG A 33 -6.38 1.35 -6.11
CA ARG A 33 -5.33 1.99 -5.31
C ARG A 33 -3.92 1.59 -5.76
N ARG A 34 -3.65 0.29 -5.95
CA ARG A 34 -2.33 -0.19 -6.40
C ARG A 34 -1.98 0.34 -7.78
N VAL A 35 -2.95 0.36 -8.70
CA VAL A 35 -2.78 0.91 -10.06
C VAL A 35 -2.44 2.39 -9.99
N TYR A 36 -3.23 3.19 -9.26
CA TYR A 36 -2.95 4.62 -9.07
C TYR A 36 -1.58 4.85 -8.43
N TYR A 37 -1.26 4.11 -7.37
CA TYR A 37 0.01 4.26 -6.67
C TYR A 37 1.21 4.01 -7.60
N ARG A 38 1.20 2.89 -8.34
CA ARG A 38 2.31 2.50 -9.23
C ARG A 38 2.40 3.37 -10.49
N ASN A 39 1.26 3.69 -11.10
CA ASN A 39 1.25 4.30 -12.43
C ASN A 39 1.10 5.81 -12.40
N VAL A 40 0.62 6.39 -11.30
CA VAL A 40 0.41 7.84 -11.16
C VAL A 40 1.30 8.40 -10.06
N TYR A 41 1.11 7.97 -8.81
CA TYR A 41 1.79 8.59 -7.67
C TYR A 41 3.31 8.43 -7.72
N LEU A 42 3.84 7.21 -7.93
CA LEU A 42 5.29 7.00 -8.01
C LEU A 42 5.96 7.69 -9.21
N LYS A 43 5.19 8.24 -10.14
CA LYS A 43 5.69 9.00 -11.28
C LYS A 43 5.51 10.52 -11.13
N SER A 44 4.82 10.97 -10.07
CA SER A 44 4.49 12.38 -9.89
C SER A 44 5.67 13.18 -9.33
N GLU A 45 5.64 14.50 -9.55
CA GLU A 45 6.61 15.43 -8.96
C GLU A 45 6.59 15.40 -7.43
N ASP A 46 5.42 15.19 -6.82
CA ASP A 46 5.29 15.06 -5.35
C ASP A 46 6.14 13.91 -4.81
N TRP A 47 6.10 12.75 -5.47
CA TRP A 47 6.94 11.63 -5.09
C TRP A 47 8.42 11.91 -5.37
N GLN A 48 8.76 12.52 -6.50
CA GLN A 48 10.16 12.87 -6.82
C GLN A 48 10.76 13.82 -5.77
N ARG A 49 10.02 14.87 -5.38
CA ARG A 49 10.42 15.79 -4.31
C ARG A 49 10.56 15.07 -2.98
N LYS A 50 9.57 14.26 -2.58
CA LYS A 50 9.64 13.49 -1.33
C LYS A 50 10.83 12.54 -1.31
N ARG A 51 11.06 11.81 -2.42
CA ARG A 51 12.20 10.91 -2.60
C ARG A 51 13.52 11.66 -2.44
N PHE A 52 13.66 12.85 -3.03
CA PHE A 52 14.84 13.69 -2.86
C PHE A 52 15.07 14.08 -1.40
N VAL A 53 14.03 14.52 -0.68
CA VAL A 53 14.16 14.90 0.73
C VAL A 53 14.62 13.72 1.60
N VAL A 54 14.11 12.51 1.34
CA VAL A 54 14.54 11.30 2.05
C VAL A 54 16.00 10.97 1.77
N LEU A 55 16.41 10.98 0.49
CA LEU A 55 17.81 10.76 0.09
C LEU A 55 18.75 11.81 0.72
N LYS A 56 18.36 13.08 0.71
CA LYS A 56 19.13 14.17 1.31
C LYS A 56 19.24 14.01 2.83
N ARG A 57 18.13 13.68 3.52
CA ARG A 57 18.11 13.43 4.97
C ARG A 57 19.10 12.35 5.37
N ASP A 58 19.17 11.28 4.58
CA ASP A 58 20.03 10.13 4.87
C ASP A 58 21.44 10.28 4.24
N ASN A 59 21.82 11.51 3.84
CA ASN A 59 23.11 11.82 3.22
C ASN A 59 23.47 10.93 2.02
N TRP A 60 22.46 10.53 1.23
CA TRP A 60 22.61 9.60 0.11
C TRP A 60 23.28 8.28 0.48
N ARG A 61 23.17 7.85 1.74
CA ARG A 61 23.68 6.57 2.24
C ARG A 61 22.54 5.62 2.59
N CYS A 62 22.77 4.35 2.30
CA CYS A 62 21.87 3.27 2.68
C CYS A 62 21.85 3.14 4.20
N VAL A 63 20.66 3.16 4.79
CA VAL A 63 20.53 3.06 6.26
C VAL A 63 20.95 1.71 6.83
N TYR A 64 21.07 0.68 5.98
CA TYR A 64 21.43 -0.69 6.41
C TYR A 64 22.88 -1.05 6.15
N SER A 65 23.45 -0.61 5.03
CA SER A 65 24.79 -1.02 4.59
C SER A 65 25.77 0.14 4.41
N ASN A 66 25.31 1.38 4.61
CA ASN A 66 26.08 2.62 4.39
C ASN A 66 26.59 2.85 2.95
N ALA A 67 26.31 1.92 2.02
CA ALA A 67 26.55 2.07 0.59
C ALA A 67 25.77 3.26 0.01
N ARG A 68 26.13 3.73 -1.20
CA ARG A 68 25.39 4.80 -1.88
C ARG A 68 23.91 4.41 -2.05
N ALA A 69 23.01 5.21 -1.50
CA ALA A 69 21.58 5.04 -1.69
C ALA A 69 21.14 5.63 -3.04
N THR A 70 20.38 4.84 -3.77
CA THR A 70 19.79 5.23 -5.06
C THR A 70 18.29 5.07 -5.06
N GLU A 71 17.71 4.52 -3.99
CA GLU A 71 16.29 4.20 -3.90
C GLU A 71 15.74 4.57 -2.53
N VAL A 72 14.41 4.66 -2.45
CA VAL A 72 13.69 4.92 -1.20
C VAL A 72 12.72 3.78 -0.95
N HIS A 73 12.92 3.10 0.17
CA HIS A 73 12.07 2.02 0.62
C HIS A 73 10.96 2.54 1.55
N HIS A 74 9.75 1.99 1.41
CA HIS A 74 8.61 2.27 2.29
C HIS A 74 8.57 1.26 3.43
N LYS A 75 8.82 1.69 4.66
CA LYS A 75 8.58 0.87 5.87
C LYS A 75 7.10 0.63 6.14
N LYS A 76 6.25 1.58 5.72
CA LYS A 76 4.79 1.54 5.85
C LYS A 76 4.13 2.21 4.65
N TYR A 77 2.99 1.69 4.22
CA TYR A 77 2.19 2.25 3.14
C TYR A 77 0.95 2.97 3.69
N ALA A 78 0.68 4.17 3.17
CA ALA A 78 -0.53 4.92 3.52
C ALA A 78 -1.79 4.19 3.03
N LYS A 79 -2.68 3.79 3.96
CA LYS A 79 -3.99 3.18 3.63
C LYS A 79 -5.00 4.18 3.08
N ARG A 80 -4.81 5.48 3.37
CA ARG A 80 -5.57 6.64 2.90
C ARG A 80 -4.58 7.78 2.65
N ASN A 81 -4.95 8.78 1.85
CA ASN A 81 -4.12 9.98 1.60
C ASN A 81 -2.69 9.65 1.11
N ILE A 82 -2.58 8.92 0.00
CA ILE A 82 -1.29 8.64 -0.65
C ILE A 82 -0.58 9.97 -0.93
N GLY A 83 0.71 10.04 -0.62
CA GLY A 83 1.50 11.25 -0.78
C GLY A 83 1.53 12.12 0.47
N LYS A 84 0.75 11.81 1.50
CA LYS A 84 0.81 12.47 2.81
C LYS A 84 1.43 11.60 3.90
N GLU A 85 2.07 10.48 3.54
CA GLU A 85 2.78 9.66 4.53
C GLU A 85 3.92 10.44 5.20
N PRO A 86 4.13 10.23 6.52
CA PRO A 86 5.25 10.79 7.26
C PRO A 86 6.60 10.39 6.65
N ILE A 87 7.55 11.33 6.61
CA ILE A 87 8.86 11.07 6.03
C ILE A 87 9.65 9.97 6.75
N ASN A 88 9.40 9.78 8.05
CA ASN A 88 10.03 8.71 8.84
C ASN A 88 9.52 7.30 8.46
N TRP A 89 8.49 7.17 7.62
CA TRP A 89 8.08 5.90 7.02
C TRP A 89 8.91 5.52 5.80
N LEU A 90 9.77 6.42 5.35
CA LEU A 90 10.63 6.25 4.18
C LEU A 90 12.09 6.22 4.62
N VAL A 91 12.88 5.37 3.99
CA VAL A 91 14.32 5.25 4.23
C VAL A 91 15.08 5.13 2.92
N SER A 92 16.26 5.73 2.87
CA SER A 92 17.17 5.62 1.74
C SER A 92 17.91 4.29 1.77
N VAL A 93 17.92 3.60 0.65
CA VAL A 93 18.54 2.27 0.52
C VAL A 93 19.33 2.17 -0.78
N CYS A 94 20.36 1.34 -0.80
CA CYS A 94 20.97 0.90 -2.05
C CYS A 94 20.05 -0.12 -2.73
N ARG A 95 20.27 -0.35 -4.03
CA ARG A 95 19.49 -1.30 -4.83
C ARG A 95 19.43 -2.70 -4.21
N THR A 96 20.58 -3.22 -3.77
CA THR A 96 20.68 -4.56 -3.17
C THR A 96 19.81 -4.70 -1.92
N CYS A 97 19.88 -3.72 -1.01
CA CYS A 97 19.04 -3.72 0.20
C CYS A 97 17.56 -3.50 -0.15
N HIS A 98 17.25 -2.69 -1.16
CA HIS A 98 15.86 -2.50 -1.59
C HIS A 98 15.25 -3.81 -2.09
N ASP A 99 15.97 -4.53 -2.95
CA ASP A 99 15.51 -5.80 -3.52
C ASP A 99 15.35 -6.88 -2.44
N SER A 100 16.25 -6.95 -1.45
CA SER A 100 16.11 -7.89 -0.32
C SER A 100 14.93 -7.58 0.61
N LEU A 101 14.46 -6.33 0.66
CA LEU A 101 13.33 -5.91 1.49
C LEU A 101 11.97 -6.14 0.83
N HIS A 102 11.93 -6.47 -0.47
CA HIS A 102 10.71 -6.83 -1.20
C HIS A 102 10.55 -8.34 -1.42
N GLN A 103 11.49 -9.15 -0.91
CA GLN A 103 11.35 -10.59 -0.77
C GLN A 103 10.38 -10.93 0.38
#